data_AF-A0A7G8EGT8-F1
#
_entry.id   AF-A0A7G8EGT8-F1
#
_cell.length_a   1.000
_cell.length_b   1.000
_cell.length_c   1.000
_cell.angle_alpha   90.00
_cell.angle_beta   90.00
_cell.angle_gamma   90.00
#
_symmetry.space_group_name_H-M   'P 1'
#
loop_
_entity.id
_entity.type
_entity.pdbx_description
1 polymer ?
#
loop_
_entity_poly.entity_id
_entity_poly.type
_entity_poly.pdbx_seq_one_letter_code
_entity_poly.pdbx_strand_id
1 'polypeptide(L)'
;MSAALGLALVTLIAQMESAGRTRVLVLNDCPDGLQGFYAPSRNRIGLCRNNHSSDAALTSTLLHEAVHRLQHCRQPALADQLDAAHSVQVLEEEARKLQHWSDQAPNAAADWLRRQLKEQCTSHVLPLGQTPNSVRPWPAPFARFVTANASNGCVTYDVMPQRP
;
A
#
# COMPACT_ATOMS: atom_id res chain seq x y z
N MET A 1 -17.30 5.67 24.60
CA MET A 1 -18.36 5.56 23.57
C MET A 1 -17.70 5.00 22.32
N SER A 2 -17.97 3.74 21.97
CA SER A 2 -17.40 3.12 20.77
C SER A 2 -18.11 3.66 19.53
N ALA A 3 -17.42 4.46 18.72
CA ALA A 3 -17.94 4.85 17.42
C ALA A 3 -18.03 3.59 16.55
N ALA A 4 -19.24 3.22 16.13
CA ALA A 4 -19.42 2.13 15.18
C ALA A 4 -18.75 2.53 13.86
N LEU A 5 -17.94 1.61 13.30
CA LEU A 5 -17.38 1.79 11.97
C LEU A 5 -18.52 1.70 10.94
N GLY A 6 -18.51 2.58 9.95
CA GLY A 6 -19.44 2.51 8.84
C GLY A 6 -19.28 1.20 8.06
N LEU A 7 -20.39 0.65 7.57
CA LEU A 7 -20.44 -0.61 6.81
C LEU A 7 -19.48 -0.62 5.62
N ALA A 8 -19.28 0.53 4.95
CA ALA A 8 -18.35 0.68 3.85
C ALA A 8 -16.89 0.44 4.28
N LEU A 9 -16.46 1.03 5.40
CA LEU A 9 -15.11 0.85 5.94
C LEU A 9 -14.88 -0.59 6.39
N VAL A 10 -15.86 -1.19 7.09
CA VAL A 10 -15.78 -2.61 7.50
C VAL A 10 -15.63 -3.53 6.29
N THR A 11 -16.39 -3.27 5.24
CA THR A 11 -16.32 -4.03 3.99
C THR A 11 -14.96 -3.89 3.32
N LEU A 12 -14.43 -2.67 3.26
CA LEU A 12 -13.11 -2.40 2.68
C LEU A 12 -12.00 -3.09 3.49
N ILE A 13 -12.06 -3.04 4.82
CA ILE A 13 -11.12 -3.74 5.70
C ILE A 13 -11.08 -5.23 5.34
N ALA A 14 -12.24 -5.89 5.30
CA ALA A 14 -12.31 -7.31 4.96
C ALA A 14 -11.73 -7.63 3.58
N GLN A 15 -11.94 -6.73 2.60
CA GLN A 15 -11.35 -6.88 1.27
C GLN A 15 -9.83 -6.76 1.27
N MET A 16 -9.27 -5.80 2.02
CA MET A 16 -7.81 -5.61 2.13
C MET A 16 -7.15 -6.75 2.90
N GLU A 17 -7.77 -7.22 3.98
CA GLU A 17 -7.30 -8.38 4.74
C GLU A 17 -7.22 -9.63 3.85
N SER A 18 -8.31 -9.90 3.12
CA SER A 18 -8.39 -11.05 2.21
C SER A 18 -7.35 -10.95 1.08
N ALA A 19 -7.28 -9.81 0.40
CA ALA A 19 -6.38 -9.64 -0.75
C ALA A 19 -4.89 -9.61 -0.36
N GLY A 20 -4.56 -8.93 0.73
CA GLY A 20 -3.18 -8.78 1.21
C GLY A 20 -2.68 -9.92 2.08
N ARG A 21 -3.56 -10.89 2.41
CA ARG A 21 -3.34 -11.89 3.47
C ARG A 21 -2.81 -11.24 4.75
N THR A 22 -3.40 -10.13 5.13
CA THR A 22 -2.96 -9.30 6.27
C THR A 22 -4.11 -9.14 7.26
N ARG A 23 -3.81 -8.71 8.48
CA ARG A 23 -4.83 -8.44 9.49
C ARG A 23 -4.89 -6.94 9.78
N VAL A 24 -6.08 -6.37 9.77
CA VAL A 24 -6.31 -4.96 10.11
C VAL A 24 -6.86 -4.88 11.53
N LEU A 25 -6.27 -3.99 12.33
CA LEU A 25 -6.70 -3.71 13.69
C LEU A 25 -7.10 -2.23 13.78
N VAL A 26 -8.29 -1.97 14.28
CA VAL A 26 -8.73 -0.60 14.60
C VAL A 26 -8.51 -0.38 16.09
N LEU A 27 -7.56 0.51 16.41
CA LEU A 27 -7.11 0.83 17.75
C LEU A 27 -7.75 2.15 18.22
N ASN A 28 -8.02 2.29 19.52
CA ASN A 28 -8.61 3.51 20.09
C ASN A 28 -7.68 4.23 21.08
N ASP A 29 -6.50 3.68 21.31
CA ASP A 29 -5.52 4.07 22.31
C ASP A 29 -4.14 4.28 21.69
N CYS A 30 -4.09 5.02 20.58
CA CYS A 30 -2.82 5.37 19.94
C CYS A 30 -2.23 6.69 20.47
N PRO A 31 -0.89 6.85 20.47
CA PRO A 31 -0.23 8.12 20.70
C PRO A 31 -0.67 9.20 19.70
N ASP A 32 -0.69 10.46 20.11
CA ASP A 32 -1.00 11.58 19.23
C ASP A 32 -0.07 11.62 18.00
N GLY A 33 -0.64 11.93 16.84
CA GLY A 33 0.09 12.02 15.57
C GLY A 33 0.28 10.69 14.82
N LEU A 34 0.03 9.54 15.45
CA LEU A 34 0.07 8.25 14.76
C LEU A 34 -1.29 7.95 14.12
N GLN A 35 -1.38 8.02 12.79
CA GLN A 35 -2.63 7.70 12.09
C GLN A 35 -2.73 6.20 11.80
N GLY A 36 -1.70 5.59 11.25
CA GLY A 36 -1.68 4.17 10.93
C GLY A 36 -0.26 3.64 10.97
N PHE A 37 -0.15 2.32 10.82
CA PHE A 37 1.13 1.67 10.55
C PHE A 37 0.92 0.30 9.91
N TYR A 38 1.84 -0.10 9.05
CA TYR A 38 2.06 -1.48 8.68
C TYR A 38 3.22 -2.07 9.49
N ALA A 39 2.99 -3.21 10.16
CA ALA A 39 4.00 -3.94 10.92
C ALA A 39 4.38 -5.24 10.17
N PRO A 40 5.51 -5.27 9.42
CA PRO A 40 5.89 -6.41 8.59
C PRO A 40 6.06 -7.71 9.38
N SER A 41 6.75 -7.65 10.52
CA SER A 41 7.06 -8.80 11.38
C SER A 41 5.83 -9.57 11.89
N ARG A 42 4.67 -8.90 11.94
CA ARG A 42 3.40 -9.50 12.36
C ARG A 42 2.40 -9.60 11.22
N ASN A 43 2.74 -9.04 10.06
CA ASN A 43 1.87 -8.86 8.91
C ASN A 43 0.50 -8.27 9.31
N ARG A 44 0.54 -7.10 9.94
CA ARG A 44 -0.67 -6.39 10.40
C ARG A 44 -0.66 -4.93 10.01
N ILE A 45 -1.84 -4.40 9.74
CA ILE A 45 -2.11 -2.98 9.58
C ILE A 45 -2.83 -2.50 10.85
N GLY A 46 -2.31 -1.46 11.49
CA GLY A 46 -2.98 -0.75 12.58
C GLY A 46 -3.59 0.55 12.08
N LEU A 47 -4.82 0.84 12.48
CA LEU A 47 -5.52 2.10 12.23
C LEU A 47 -5.90 2.74 13.56
N CYS A 48 -5.42 3.96 13.81
CA CYS A 48 -5.62 4.68 15.06
C CYS A 48 -6.90 5.53 15.02
N ARG A 49 -8.04 4.95 15.38
CA ARG A 49 -9.36 5.62 15.33
C ARG A 49 -9.39 6.93 16.10
N ASN A 50 -8.73 6.98 17.26
CA ASN A 50 -8.72 8.17 18.11
C ASN A 50 -8.02 9.38 17.47
N ASN A 51 -7.19 9.15 16.44
CA ASN A 51 -6.47 10.19 15.72
C ASN A 51 -7.13 10.54 14.37
N HIS A 52 -8.33 10.03 14.10
CA HIS A 52 -9.08 10.31 12.88
C HIS A 52 -10.41 10.98 13.18
N SER A 53 -10.72 12.02 12.42
CA SER A 53 -11.99 12.75 12.51
C SER A 53 -13.14 12.09 11.73
N SER A 54 -12.85 11.11 10.87
CA SER A 54 -13.86 10.47 10.01
C SER A 54 -13.47 9.08 9.48
N ASP A 55 -14.46 8.32 9.01
CA ASP A 55 -14.27 7.02 8.32
C ASP A 55 -13.55 7.18 6.97
N ALA A 56 -13.72 8.33 6.30
CA ALA A 56 -13.01 8.64 5.07
C ALA A 56 -11.50 8.81 5.32
N ALA A 57 -11.13 9.47 6.41
CA ALA A 57 -9.74 9.61 6.80
C ALA A 57 -9.13 8.23 7.16
N LEU A 58 -9.86 7.37 7.88
CA LEU A 58 -9.42 5.99 8.14
C LEU A 58 -9.29 5.15 6.87
N THR A 59 -10.18 5.36 5.90
CA THR A 59 -10.09 4.71 4.59
C THR A 59 -8.80 5.13 3.88
N SER A 60 -8.51 6.43 3.85
CA SER A 60 -7.28 6.97 3.27
C SER A 60 -6.03 6.36 3.92
N THR A 61 -5.99 6.32 5.26
CA THR A 61 -4.91 5.67 6.03
C THR A 61 -4.82 4.17 5.77
N LEU A 62 -5.94 3.45 5.73
CA LEU A 62 -5.94 2.02 5.40
C LEU A 62 -5.31 1.75 4.03
N LEU A 63 -5.64 2.56 3.02
CA LEU A 63 -5.07 2.41 1.69
C LEU A 63 -3.58 2.75 1.67
N HIS A 64 -3.16 3.76 2.43
CA HIS A 64 -1.74 4.09 2.64
C HIS A 64 -0.96 2.89 3.22
N GLU A 65 -1.39 2.33 4.35
CA GLU A 65 -0.70 1.20 4.98
C GLU A 65 -0.76 -0.08 4.13
N ALA A 66 -1.83 -0.25 3.36
CA ALA A 66 -1.96 -1.36 2.42
C ALA A 66 -0.99 -1.25 1.23
N VAL A 67 -0.48 -0.05 0.89
CA VAL A 67 0.64 0.09 -0.05
C VAL A 67 1.92 -0.46 0.54
N HIS A 68 2.22 -0.19 1.82
CA HIS A 68 3.38 -0.79 2.48
C HIS A 68 3.30 -2.31 2.51
N ARG A 69 2.10 -2.87 2.73
CA ARG A 69 1.88 -4.31 2.57
C ARG A 69 2.19 -4.79 1.15
N LEU A 70 1.71 -4.09 0.13
CA LEU A 70 1.96 -4.42 -1.28
C LEU A 70 3.46 -4.38 -1.62
N GLN A 71 4.17 -3.35 -1.18
CA GLN A 71 5.61 -3.20 -1.37
C GLN A 71 6.37 -4.39 -0.77
N HIS A 72 6.01 -4.77 0.46
CA HIS A 72 6.60 -5.91 1.13
C HIS A 72 6.30 -7.24 0.41
N CYS A 73 5.13 -7.39 -0.22
CA CYS A 73 4.85 -8.58 -1.06
C CYS A 73 5.66 -8.61 -2.35
N ARG A 74 5.87 -7.45 -2.99
CA ARG A 74 6.60 -7.36 -4.27
C ARG A 74 8.09 -7.60 -4.09
N GLN A 75 8.67 -7.04 -3.03
CA GLN A 75 10.13 -7.03 -2.81
C GLN A 75 10.46 -7.10 -1.31
N PRO A 76 10.24 -8.25 -0.64
CA PRO A 76 10.41 -8.36 0.80
C PRO A 76 11.81 -7.99 1.27
N ALA A 77 12.85 -8.48 0.58
CA ALA A 77 14.24 -8.18 0.94
C ALA A 77 14.60 -6.68 0.80
N LEU A 78 14.02 -5.97 -0.18
CA LEU A 78 14.24 -4.53 -0.32
C LEU A 78 13.45 -3.75 0.73
N ALA A 79 12.20 -4.13 1.00
CA ALA A 79 11.39 -3.52 2.03
C ALA A 79 12.07 -3.64 3.41
N ASP A 80 12.60 -4.82 3.74
CA ASP A 80 13.34 -5.06 4.99
C ASP A 80 14.64 -4.23 5.06
N GLN A 81 15.36 -4.10 3.94
CA GLN A 81 16.57 -3.28 3.87
C GLN A 81 16.27 -1.78 4.04
N LEU A 82 15.23 -1.27 3.38
CA LEU A 82 14.84 0.14 3.49
C LEU A 82 14.32 0.48 4.88
N ASP A 83 13.59 -0.45 5.52
CA ASP A 83 13.15 -0.32 6.92
C ASP A 83 14.35 -0.29 7.87
N ALA A 84 15.27 -1.25 7.75
CA ALA A 84 16.49 -1.32 8.57
C ALA A 84 17.42 -0.11 8.37
N ALA A 85 17.45 0.46 7.15
CA ALA A 85 18.23 1.64 6.81
C ALA A 85 17.51 2.96 7.13
N HIS A 86 16.31 2.92 7.73
CA HIS A 86 15.42 4.08 7.93
C HIS A 86 15.21 4.91 6.65
N SER A 87 15.34 4.29 5.48
CA SER A 87 15.20 4.89 4.16
C SER A 87 13.74 4.82 3.68
N VAL A 88 12.81 5.05 4.61
CA VAL A 88 11.37 4.91 4.45
C VAL A 88 10.80 5.89 3.42
N GLN A 89 11.49 6.99 3.12
CA GLN A 89 11.02 8.04 2.20
C GLN A 89 10.63 7.51 0.81
N VAL A 90 11.32 6.49 0.31
CA VAL A 90 11.02 5.86 -0.99
C VAL A 90 9.71 5.07 -0.93
N LEU A 91 9.49 4.32 0.16
CA LEU A 91 8.27 3.54 0.38
C LEU A 91 7.06 4.46 0.60
N GLU A 92 7.28 5.52 1.36
CA GLU A 92 6.32 6.56 1.70
C GLU A 92 5.83 7.36 0.48
N GLU A 93 6.68 7.56 -0.52
CA GLU A 93 6.32 8.33 -1.71
C GLU A 93 5.24 7.62 -2.55
N GLU A 94 5.34 6.31 -2.71
CA GLU A 94 4.29 5.55 -3.40
C GLU A 94 2.98 5.53 -2.59
N ALA A 95 3.07 5.41 -1.27
CA ALA A 95 1.92 5.41 -0.38
C ALA A 95 1.18 6.77 -0.42
N ARG A 96 1.91 7.88 -0.38
CA ARG A 96 1.35 9.24 -0.53
C ARG A 96 0.67 9.47 -1.87
N LYS A 97 1.22 8.95 -2.97
CA LYS A 97 0.59 9.05 -4.30
C LYS A 97 -0.75 8.34 -4.34
N LEU A 98 -0.82 7.13 -3.77
CA LEU A 98 -2.08 6.41 -3.69
C LEU A 98 -3.08 7.13 -2.77
N GLN A 99 -2.59 7.68 -1.65
CA GLN A 99 -3.41 8.45 -0.72
C GLN A 99 -4.05 9.67 -1.42
N HIS A 100 -3.24 10.46 -2.14
CA HIS A 100 -3.74 11.59 -2.91
C HIS A 100 -4.79 11.19 -3.96
N TRP A 101 -4.59 10.04 -4.63
CA TRP A 101 -5.59 9.51 -5.55
C TRP A 101 -6.86 9.03 -4.83
N SER A 102 -6.72 8.39 -3.67
CA SER A 102 -7.84 7.95 -2.84
C SER A 102 -8.70 9.12 -2.38
N ASP A 103 -8.09 10.27 -2.06
CA ASP A 103 -8.83 11.46 -1.65
C ASP A 103 -9.73 12.00 -2.78
N GLN A 104 -9.39 11.73 -4.04
CA GLN A 104 -10.16 12.15 -5.22
C GLN A 104 -11.12 11.06 -5.74
N ALA A 105 -10.72 9.78 -5.67
CA ALA A 105 -11.42 8.65 -6.25
C ALA A 105 -11.29 7.38 -5.38
N PRO A 106 -11.88 7.38 -4.17
CA PRO A 106 -11.59 6.38 -3.13
C PRO A 106 -11.93 4.96 -3.58
N ASN A 107 -13.06 4.77 -4.26
CA ASN A 107 -13.49 3.45 -4.74
C ASN A 107 -12.52 2.88 -5.80
N ALA A 108 -12.05 3.72 -6.72
CA ALA A 108 -11.14 3.29 -7.79
C ALA A 108 -9.75 2.96 -7.23
N ALA A 109 -9.25 3.76 -6.28
CA ALA A 109 -8.00 3.51 -5.59
C ALA A 109 -8.05 2.20 -4.78
N ALA A 110 -9.12 2.00 -4.00
CA ALA A 110 -9.37 0.77 -3.26
C ALA A 110 -9.42 -0.46 -4.17
N ASP A 111 -10.18 -0.39 -5.27
CA ASP A 111 -10.30 -1.52 -6.19
C ASP A 111 -8.98 -1.87 -6.89
N TRP A 112 -8.19 -0.85 -7.26
CA TRP A 112 -6.86 -1.07 -7.82
C TRP A 112 -5.94 -1.75 -6.80
N LEU A 113 -5.87 -1.22 -5.58
CA LEU A 113 -4.98 -1.73 -4.54
C LEU A 113 -5.35 -3.17 -4.16
N ARG A 114 -6.65 -3.45 -3.99
CA ARG A 114 -7.16 -4.80 -3.73
C ARG A 114 -6.72 -5.79 -4.81
N ARG A 115 -6.78 -5.42 -6.10
CA ARG A 115 -6.31 -6.28 -7.18
C ARG A 115 -4.81 -6.52 -7.09
N GLN A 116 -4.02 -5.48 -6.86
CA GLN A 116 -2.56 -5.61 -6.75
C GLN A 116 -2.15 -6.48 -5.55
N LEU A 117 -2.77 -6.27 -4.38
CA LEU A 117 -2.55 -7.12 -3.22
C LEU A 117 -2.90 -8.58 -3.51
N LYS A 118 -4.03 -8.85 -4.16
CA LYS A 118 -4.42 -10.21 -4.52
C LYS A 118 -3.40 -10.86 -5.47
N GLU A 119 -2.97 -10.13 -6.50
CA GLU A 119 -1.97 -10.62 -7.46
C GLU A 119 -0.61 -10.88 -6.82
N GLN A 120 -0.12 -9.98 -5.97
CA GLN A 120 1.26 -10.01 -5.47
C GLN A 120 1.41 -10.71 -4.11
N CYS A 121 0.39 -10.68 -3.24
CA CYS A 121 0.45 -11.25 -1.89
C CYS A 121 -0.23 -12.62 -1.76
N THR A 122 -1.18 -12.94 -2.64
CA THR A 122 -1.97 -14.18 -2.54
C THR A 122 -1.61 -15.18 -3.64
N SER A 123 -1.36 -14.73 -4.86
CA SER A 123 -0.99 -15.61 -5.98
C SER A 123 0.52 -15.90 -6.01
N HIS A 124 1.01 -16.62 -4.99
CA HIS A 124 2.29 -17.33 -5.08
C HIS A 124 2.03 -18.84 -5.22
N VAL A 125 1.55 -19.24 -6.41
CA VAL A 125 2.00 -20.48 -7.03
C VAL A 125 2.91 -20.02 -8.16
N LEU A 126 4.22 -19.99 -7.93
CA LEU A 126 5.19 -19.89 -9.03
C LEU A 126 5.39 -21.31 -9.57
N PRO A 127 5.01 -21.62 -10.82
CA PRO A 127 5.62 -22.74 -11.53
C PRO A 127 7.12 -22.42 -11.67
N LEU A 128 7.98 -23.39 -11.39
CA LEU A 128 9.42 -23.31 -11.69
C LEU A 128 9.60 -22.85 -13.15
N GLY A 129 10.03 -21.60 -13.37
CA GLY A 129 10.45 -21.13 -14.70
C GLY A 129 9.99 -19.76 -15.19
N GLN A 130 9.24 -18.94 -14.43
CA GLN A 130 8.92 -17.56 -14.86
C GLN A 130 9.72 -16.50 -14.08
N THR A 131 10.40 -15.63 -14.82
CA THR A 131 11.19 -14.49 -14.31
C THR A 131 10.31 -13.41 -13.66
N PRO A 132 10.82 -12.66 -12.66
CA PRO A 132 10.07 -11.73 -11.80
C PRO A 132 9.57 -10.43 -12.48
N ASN A 133 9.42 -10.39 -13.81
CA ASN A 133 9.22 -9.15 -14.57
C ASN A 133 7.75 -8.71 -14.78
N SER A 134 6.79 -9.15 -13.98
CA SER A 134 5.38 -8.73 -14.11
C SER A 134 4.94 -7.72 -13.04
N VAL A 135 5.72 -6.64 -12.85
CA VAL A 135 5.19 -5.43 -12.22
C VAL A 135 4.25 -4.76 -13.22
N ARG A 136 2.93 -4.81 -12.98
CA ARG A 136 2.00 -4.04 -13.80
C ARG A 136 2.26 -2.54 -13.60
N PRO A 137 2.31 -1.74 -14.67
CA PRO A 137 2.45 -0.30 -14.56
C PRO A 137 1.24 0.33 -13.86
N TRP A 138 1.47 1.48 -13.22
CA TRP A 138 0.45 2.32 -12.62
C TRP A 138 -0.72 2.60 -13.61
N PRO A 139 -1.96 2.80 -13.13
CA PRO A 139 -3.10 3.06 -14.00
C PRO A 139 -2.88 4.32 -14.86
N ALA A 140 -3.54 4.38 -16.01
CA ALA A 140 -3.31 5.35 -17.09
C ALA A 140 -3.12 6.85 -16.72
N PRO A 141 -3.75 7.44 -15.67
CA PRO A 141 -3.40 8.82 -15.30
C PRO A 141 -1.95 9.01 -14.81
N PHE A 142 -1.24 7.92 -14.45
CA PHE A 142 0.12 7.96 -13.88
C PHE A 142 1.21 7.45 -14.82
N ALA A 143 0.86 6.83 -15.96
CA ALA A 143 1.83 6.26 -16.91
C ALA A 143 2.76 7.30 -17.56
N ARG A 144 2.48 8.61 -17.39
CA ARG A 144 3.26 9.72 -17.96
C ARG A 144 4.49 10.15 -17.15
N PHE A 145 4.69 9.64 -15.94
CA PHE A 145 5.71 10.16 -15.02
C PHE A 145 6.80 9.16 -14.60
N VAL A 146 6.69 7.89 -15.02
CA VAL A 146 7.66 6.84 -14.68
C VAL A 146 7.88 5.95 -15.90
N THR A 147 9.09 5.96 -16.46
CA THR A 147 9.53 4.96 -17.43
C THR A 147 10.36 3.91 -16.69
N ALA A 148 9.90 2.66 -16.69
CA ALA A 148 10.73 1.53 -16.27
C ALA A 148 11.72 1.24 -17.40
N ASN A 149 13.02 1.30 -17.11
CA ASN A 149 14.05 0.87 -18.05
C ASN A 149 14.63 -0.46 -17.56
N ALA A 150 14.47 -1.50 -18.37
CA ALA A 150 14.99 -2.83 -18.05
C ALA A 150 16.40 -2.94 -18.65
N SER A 151 17.43 -2.92 -17.80
CA SER A 151 18.78 -3.29 -18.20
C SER A 151 19.37 -4.28 -17.20
N ASN A 152 19.96 -5.37 -17.69
CA ASN A 152 20.63 -6.42 -16.89
C ASN A 152 19.81 -7.01 -15.73
N GLY A 153 18.51 -7.25 -15.93
CA GLY A 153 17.70 -7.99 -14.95
C GLY A 153 17.38 -7.23 -13.66
N CYS A 154 17.73 -5.95 -13.56
CA CYS A 154 17.27 -5.04 -12.52
C CYS A 154 16.37 -3.97 -13.16
N VAL A 155 15.22 -3.71 -12.53
CA VAL A 155 14.36 -2.58 -12.89
C VAL A 155 14.84 -1.37 -12.09
N THR A 156 15.43 -0.39 -12.77
CA THR A 156 15.71 0.92 -12.18
C THR A 156 14.54 1.85 -12.51
N TYR A 157 14.09 2.59 -11.49
CA TYR A 157 13.09 3.64 -11.66
C TYR A 157 13.83 4.96 -11.87
N ASP A 158 13.94 5.41 -13.12
CA ASP A 158 14.45 6.74 -13.41
C ASP A 158 13.32 7.77 -13.27
N VAL A 159 13.50 8.70 -12.34
CA VAL A 159 12.67 9.89 -12.23
C VAL A 159 13.11 10.84 -13.33
N MET A 160 12.29 11.03 -14.38
CA MET A 160 12.61 12.08 -15.36
C MET A 160 12.64 13.43 -14.65
N PRO A 161 13.67 14.26 -14.87
CA PRO A 161 13.70 15.61 -14.32
C PRO A 161 12.48 16.36 -14.86
N GLN A 162 11.71 16.96 -13.94
CA GLN A 162 10.66 17.88 -14.32
C GLN A 162 11.32 18.98 -15.18
N ARG A 163 10.91 19.11 -16.45
CA ARG A 163 11.28 20.29 -17.22
C ARG A 163 10.63 21.50 -16.55
N PRO A 164 11.37 22.62 -16.45
CA PRO A 164 10.92 23.82 -15.74
C PRO A 164 9.60 24.38 -16.26
#